data_AF-A0A656QLP0-F1
#
_entry.id   AF-A0A656QLP0-F1
#
_cell.length_a   1.000
_cell.length_b   1.000
_cell.length_c   1.000
_cell.angle_alpha   90.00
_cell.angle_beta   90.00
_cell.angle_gamma   90.00
#
_symmetry.space_group_name_H-M   'P 1'
#
loop_
_entity.id
_entity.type
_entity.pdbx_description
1 polymer ?
#
loop_
_entity_poly.entity_id
_entity_poly.type
_entity_poly.pdbx_seq_one_letter_code
_entity_poly.pdbx_strand_id
1 'polypeptide(L)'
;MQLDLLVQLRRAAEAVDVVSFDVFDTLFVRPLCDPEDLFDIIGERTGIASFRERRRLAQTKAFQVMHAERKKEITLDGIYACFDDLPLPAEEIAGLELALELELTRPNPELRTFFDEIVGTKRVVITSDMYLPRHFFETLLKKYGLAEVPLFISSHRNATKRDCGELFDIVAAECDVTAARILHVGDNELSDIRRARERGFAAFHYVDSRRAALPAVSTPAASVAFAIGRAIPELPGPDPFETLGFQVGGPAALAFLHWIKRVAVRDEIDLVLFMSRDGYVLERMEKRGDAGVFPRCEYFKSSRIALTLAATDESNFEKMVPFLLSGAEELSPFELLERIGVTPWADNVMSDIGLGPEVRLGPATVERLKTFLWASRWEILKTCRAVRAGLFNYLHELGVKPGMRVALVDVGWNGTSQEALETALRGMLDIDLYGYYLCLTDQPECLRRKALYRMDSMLSPETCGARVARKVYANRVAVELFFSAPHHAVIGYDFDANGSLRVIEDQGRGSTHQLSGISASILRGIERFGAHAGELLRRIEVDPAPEELIKPLLAFLDDMPPDTRRLLASVTNFDAWASSRNRDVSFAEYLD
;
A
#
# COMPACT_ATOMS: atom_id res chain seq x y z
N MET A 1 11.00 21.85 2.82
CA MET A 1 9.86 22.53 2.17
C MET A 1 8.88 23.09 3.21
N GLN A 2 8.30 22.26 4.09
CA GLN A 2 7.34 22.72 5.12
C GLN A 2 7.90 23.79 6.09
N LEU A 3 9.16 23.68 6.52
CA LEU A 3 9.79 24.68 7.39
C LEU A 3 9.88 26.06 6.72
N ASP A 4 10.11 26.10 5.41
CA ASP A 4 10.18 27.35 4.64
C ASP A 4 8.78 27.98 4.52
N LEU A 5 7.76 27.18 4.21
CA LEU A 5 6.36 27.62 4.19
C LEU A 5 5.94 28.28 5.51
N LEU A 6 6.16 27.62 6.65
CA LEU A 6 5.78 28.16 7.96
C LEU A 6 6.55 29.45 8.31
N VAL A 7 7.82 29.56 7.93
CA VAL A 7 8.60 30.79 8.14
C VAL A 7 8.03 31.94 7.31
N GLN A 8 7.65 31.70 6.05
CA GLN A 8 7.06 32.71 5.19
C GLN A 8 5.67 33.16 5.69
N LEU A 9 4.84 32.22 6.13
CA LEU A 9 3.53 32.51 6.73
C LEU A 9 3.64 33.35 8.00
N ARG A 10 4.54 32.98 8.92
CA ARG A 10 4.77 33.74 10.16
C ARG A 10 5.18 35.17 9.86
N ARG A 11 6.14 35.37 8.93
CA ARG A 11 6.56 36.71 8.49
C ARG A 11 5.41 37.52 7.88
N ALA A 12 4.58 36.89 7.04
CA ALA A 12 3.43 37.56 6.46
C ALA A 12 2.39 37.98 7.51
N ALA A 13 2.28 37.23 8.61
CA ALA A 13 1.32 37.48 9.69
C ALA A 13 1.80 38.48 10.76
N GLU A 14 3.08 38.85 10.80
CA GLU A 14 3.63 39.74 11.83
C GLU A 14 2.93 41.12 11.87
N ALA A 15 2.75 41.74 10.70
CA ALA A 15 2.30 43.13 10.56
C ALA A 15 0.77 43.31 10.45
N VAL A 16 -0.01 42.22 10.53
CA VAL A 16 -1.47 42.24 10.42
C VAL A 16 -2.14 41.97 11.78
N ASP A 17 -3.39 42.38 11.93
CA ASP A 17 -4.18 42.17 13.16
C ASP A 17 -5.11 40.95 13.02
N VAL A 18 -5.54 40.66 11.78
CA VAL A 18 -6.44 39.55 11.45
C VAL A 18 -5.80 38.63 10.42
N VAL A 19 -5.97 37.33 10.58
CA VAL A 19 -5.63 36.32 9.57
C VAL A 19 -6.90 35.59 9.13
N SER A 20 -7.20 35.65 7.83
CA SER A 20 -8.31 34.98 7.18
C SER A 20 -7.83 33.77 6.40
N PHE A 21 -8.46 32.61 6.58
CA PHE A 21 -8.13 31.39 5.83
C PHE A 21 -9.23 31.00 4.86
N ASP A 22 -8.85 30.58 3.65
CA ASP A 22 -9.73 29.73 2.85
C ASP A 22 -9.85 28.32 3.47
N VAL A 23 -10.94 27.61 3.16
CA VAL A 23 -11.20 26.27 3.65
C VAL A 23 -10.59 25.20 2.77
N PHE A 24 -11.03 25.06 1.53
CA PHE A 24 -10.79 23.86 0.73
C PHE A 24 -9.50 23.99 -0.07
N ASP A 25 -8.69 22.93 -0.09
CA ASP A 25 -7.35 22.95 -0.66
C ASP A 25 -6.39 23.97 -0.01
N THR A 26 -6.81 24.59 1.11
CA THR A 26 -6.03 25.50 1.96
C THR A 26 -5.97 24.98 3.40
N LEU A 27 -6.90 25.37 4.29
CA LEU A 27 -6.87 24.95 5.70
C LEU A 27 -7.27 23.48 5.86
N PHE A 28 -8.07 22.98 4.93
CA PHE A 28 -8.51 21.60 4.80
C PHE A 28 -8.22 21.09 3.40
N VAL A 29 -7.94 19.80 3.30
CA VAL A 29 -7.76 19.09 2.02
C VAL A 29 -8.73 17.92 1.97
N ARG A 30 -9.07 17.51 0.74
CA ARG A 30 -9.77 16.25 0.49
C ARG A 30 -8.74 15.24 -0.03
N PRO A 31 -8.67 14.01 0.51
CA PRO A 31 -7.90 12.94 -0.08
C PRO A 31 -8.67 12.40 -1.27
N LEU A 32 -8.84 13.22 -2.31
CA LEU A 32 -9.38 12.86 -3.61
C LEU A 32 -8.44 13.41 -4.69
N CYS A 33 -8.28 12.65 -5.77
CA CYS A 33 -7.59 13.09 -6.98
C CYS A 33 -8.35 14.24 -7.65
N ASP A 34 -9.68 14.12 -7.77
CA ASP A 34 -10.59 15.17 -8.19
C ASP A 34 -11.68 15.35 -7.10
N PRO A 35 -11.93 16.57 -6.60
CA PRO A 35 -13.01 16.82 -5.63
C PRO A 35 -14.38 16.27 -6.04
N GLU A 36 -14.66 16.20 -7.35
CA GLU A 36 -15.92 15.67 -7.87
C GLU A 36 -16.00 14.14 -7.88
N ASP A 37 -14.91 13.43 -7.56
CA ASP A 37 -14.94 11.99 -7.31
C ASP A 37 -15.88 11.64 -6.13
N LEU A 38 -16.16 12.61 -5.25
CA LEU A 38 -17.21 12.50 -4.23
C LEU A 38 -18.57 12.17 -4.84
N PHE A 39 -18.91 12.73 -6.00
CA PHE A 39 -20.20 12.48 -6.65
C PHE A 39 -20.27 11.07 -7.25
N ASP A 40 -19.15 10.49 -7.65
CA ASP A 40 -19.13 9.08 -8.06
C ASP A 40 -19.34 8.15 -6.87
N ILE A 41 -18.79 8.47 -5.69
CA ILE A 41 -19.06 7.74 -4.44
C ILE A 41 -20.56 7.75 -4.13
N ILE A 42 -21.23 8.90 -4.28
CA ILE A 42 -22.68 8.99 -4.10
C ILE A 42 -23.39 8.08 -5.10
N GLY A 43 -22.99 8.12 -6.38
CA GLY A 43 -23.55 7.26 -7.43
C GLY A 43 -23.43 5.77 -7.11
N GLU A 44 -22.27 5.32 -6.66
CA GLU A 44 -22.01 3.93 -6.26
C GLU A 44 -22.86 3.51 -5.06
N ARG A 45 -22.93 4.33 -4.01
CA ARG A 45 -23.69 4.01 -2.78
C ARG A 45 -25.21 4.02 -2.98
N THR A 46 -25.71 4.88 -3.86
CA THR A 46 -27.14 5.03 -4.12
C THR A 46 -27.63 4.19 -5.30
N GLY A 47 -26.72 3.64 -6.11
CA GLY A 47 -27.04 2.97 -7.37
C GLY A 47 -27.48 3.92 -8.48
N ILE A 48 -27.29 5.24 -8.34
CA ILE A 48 -27.70 6.23 -9.33
C ILE A 48 -26.62 6.36 -10.41
N ALA A 49 -26.92 5.84 -11.60
CA ALA A 49 -26.02 5.91 -12.74
C ALA A 49 -25.72 7.36 -13.16
N SER A 50 -24.44 7.62 -13.44
CA SER A 50 -23.93 8.92 -13.91
C SER A 50 -24.29 10.08 -12.96
N PHE A 51 -24.29 9.84 -11.65
CA PHE A 51 -24.68 10.85 -10.66
C PHE A 51 -23.85 12.14 -10.77
N ARG A 52 -22.54 12.05 -10.97
CA ARG A 52 -21.66 13.23 -11.19
C ARG A 52 -22.21 14.17 -12.27
N GLU A 53 -22.57 13.65 -13.44
CA GLU A 53 -23.09 14.47 -14.55
C GLU A 53 -24.45 15.08 -14.21
N ARG A 54 -25.34 14.30 -13.58
CA ARG A 54 -26.63 14.82 -13.11
C ARG A 54 -26.44 15.93 -12.06
N ARG A 55 -25.48 15.76 -11.16
CA ARG A 55 -25.14 16.71 -10.10
C ARG A 55 -24.51 18.00 -10.64
N ARG A 56 -23.67 17.92 -11.66
CA ARG A 56 -23.16 19.07 -12.44
C ARG A 56 -24.28 19.83 -13.14
N LEU A 57 -25.22 19.12 -13.76
CA LEU A 57 -26.38 19.73 -14.42
C LEU A 57 -27.28 20.45 -13.41
N ALA A 58 -27.60 19.81 -12.29
CA ALA A 58 -28.38 20.42 -11.21
C ALA A 58 -27.70 21.68 -10.65
N GLN A 59 -26.37 21.65 -10.47
CA GLN A 59 -25.60 22.83 -10.07
C GLN A 59 -25.67 23.96 -11.10
N THR A 60 -25.57 23.63 -12.38
CA THR A 60 -25.70 24.61 -13.48
C THR A 60 -27.08 25.27 -13.46
N LYS A 61 -28.15 24.49 -13.28
CA LYS A 61 -29.50 25.02 -13.12
C LYS A 61 -29.63 25.89 -11.86
N ALA A 62 -29.03 25.49 -10.75
CA ALA A 62 -29.05 26.27 -9.52
C ALA A 62 -28.37 27.64 -9.71
N PHE A 63 -27.28 27.72 -10.46
CA PHE A 63 -26.67 29.01 -10.82
C PHE A 63 -27.62 29.87 -11.67
N GLN A 64 -28.38 29.28 -12.60
CA GLN A 64 -29.38 30.02 -13.39
C GLN A 64 -30.48 30.58 -12.49
N VAL A 65 -31.00 29.78 -11.55
CA VAL A 65 -32.00 30.21 -10.56
C VAL A 65 -31.43 31.32 -9.67
N MET A 66 -30.21 31.16 -9.17
CA MET A 66 -29.50 32.17 -8.37
C MET A 66 -29.43 33.52 -9.10
N HIS A 67 -29.03 33.53 -10.38
CA HIS A 67 -29.00 34.75 -11.18
C HIS A 67 -30.39 35.37 -11.39
N ALA A 68 -31.41 34.55 -11.67
CA ALA A 68 -32.79 35.01 -11.83
C ALA A 68 -33.33 35.66 -10.54
N GLU A 69 -32.97 35.11 -9.37
CA GLU A 69 -33.32 35.63 -8.05
C GLU A 69 -32.39 36.76 -7.56
N ARG A 70 -31.38 37.14 -8.36
CA ARG A 70 -30.35 38.14 -8.01
C ARG A 70 -29.60 37.80 -6.72
N LYS A 71 -29.46 36.51 -6.43
CA LYS A 71 -28.55 36.01 -5.39
C LYS A 71 -27.11 35.99 -5.92
N LYS A 72 -26.16 35.91 -5.00
CA LYS A 72 -24.71 35.86 -5.26
C LYS A 72 -24.14 34.47 -5.13
N GLU A 73 -24.81 33.60 -4.39
CA GLU A 73 -24.37 32.23 -4.17
C GLU A 73 -25.51 31.22 -4.20
N ILE A 74 -25.20 30.00 -4.65
CA ILE A 74 -26.09 28.83 -4.59
C ILE A 74 -25.99 28.12 -3.24
N THR A 75 -27.06 27.43 -2.82
CA THR A 75 -27.06 26.59 -1.61
C THR A 75 -27.16 25.11 -1.98
N LEU A 76 -26.73 24.22 -1.09
CA LEU A 76 -26.92 22.77 -1.27
C LEU A 76 -28.39 22.44 -1.58
N ASP A 77 -29.33 22.97 -0.80
CA ASP A 77 -30.77 22.79 -1.02
C ASP A 77 -31.23 23.33 -2.38
N GLY A 78 -30.68 24.48 -2.81
CA GLY A 78 -30.98 25.06 -4.11
C GLY A 78 -30.48 24.20 -5.27
N ILE A 79 -29.36 23.50 -5.09
CA ILE A 79 -28.88 22.52 -6.06
C ILE A 79 -29.79 21.29 -6.09
N TYR A 80 -30.12 20.74 -4.93
CA TYR A 80 -30.95 19.53 -4.86
C TYR A 80 -32.41 19.77 -5.33
N ALA A 81 -32.92 21.00 -5.20
CA ALA A 81 -34.20 21.42 -5.78
C ALA A 81 -34.21 21.45 -7.32
N CYS A 82 -33.05 21.42 -7.98
CA CYS A 82 -32.91 21.47 -9.44
C CYS A 82 -32.81 20.10 -10.11
N PHE A 83 -32.90 19.00 -9.35
CA PHE A 83 -32.99 17.67 -9.92
C PHE A 83 -34.43 17.39 -10.40
N ASP A 84 -34.56 16.93 -11.64
CA ASP A 84 -35.87 16.67 -12.23
C ASP A 84 -36.45 15.32 -11.79
N ASP A 85 -35.59 14.30 -11.69
CA ASP A 85 -35.98 12.92 -11.38
C ASP A 85 -34.83 12.20 -10.65
N LEU A 86 -35.03 11.94 -9.36
CA LEU A 86 -34.15 11.14 -8.52
C LEU A 86 -34.93 9.93 -8.00
N PRO A 87 -34.34 8.72 -8.03
CA PRO A 87 -34.99 7.52 -7.52
C PRO A 87 -35.11 7.50 -5.99
N LEU A 88 -34.38 8.40 -5.30
CA LEU A 88 -34.43 8.61 -3.86
C LEU A 88 -34.81 10.06 -3.56
N PRO A 89 -35.38 10.36 -2.37
CA PRO A 89 -35.64 11.72 -1.94
C PRO A 89 -34.37 12.59 -2.02
N ALA A 90 -34.49 13.78 -2.61
CA ALA A 90 -33.36 14.69 -2.77
C ALA A 90 -32.68 15.05 -1.44
N GLU A 91 -33.46 15.15 -0.36
CA GLU A 91 -32.96 15.39 1.00
C GLU A 91 -32.04 14.27 1.51
N GLU A 92 -32.33 13.01 1.17
CA GLU A 92 -31.52 11.87 1.57
C GLU A 92 -30.15 11.90 0.88
N ILE A 93 -30.14 12.20 -0.42
CA ILE A 93 -28.90 12.31 -1.20
C ILE A 93 -28.09 13.55 -0.79
N ALA A 94 -28.76 14.67 -0.52
CA ALA A 94 -28.11 15.87 0.02
C ALA A 94 -27.46 15.60 1.38
N GLY A 95 -28.15 14.87 2.26
CA GLY A 95 -27.62 14.42 3.54
C GLY A 95 -26.40 13.51 3.38
N LEU A 96 -26.43 12.61 2.38
CA LEU A 96 -25.29 11.77 2.02
C LEU A 96 -24.10 12.59 1.50
N GLU A 97 -24.31 13.58 0.61
CA GLU A 97 -23.26 14.49 0.14
C GLU A 97 -22.61 15.23 1.31
N LEU A 98 -23.42 15.76 2.23
CA LEU A 98 -22.95 16.46 3.42
C LEU A 98 -22.14 15.55 4.35
N ALA A 99 -22.60 14.31 4.57
CA ALA A 99 -21.91 13.32 5.39
C ALA A 99 -20.57 12.91 4.77
N LEU A 100 -20.53 12.68 3.45
CA LEU A 100 -19.30 12.37 2.72
C LEU A 100 -18.31 13.53 2.75
N GLU A 101 -18.77 14.77 2.53
CA GLU A 101 -17.92 15.96 2.66
C GLU A 101 -17.31 16.04 4.06
N LEU A 102 -18.06 15.69 5.11
CA LEU A 102 -17.56 15.73 6.49
C LEU A 102 -16.53 14.62 6.78
N GLU A 103 -16.64 13.46 6.15
CA GLU A 103 -15.66 12.37 6.26
C GLU A 103 -14.40 12.58 5.42
N LEU A 104 -14.53 13.20 4.25
CA LEU A 104 -13.44 13.42 3.30
C LEU A 104 -12.68 14.72 3.56
N THR A 105 -13.29 15.73 4.18
CA THR A 105 -12.60 16.99 4.47
C THR A 105 -11.73 16.86 5.72
N ARG A 106 -10.40 16.92 5.55
CA ARG A 106 -9.41 16.71 6.61
C ARG A 106 -8.51 17.93 6.79
N PRO A 107 -8.04 18.25 8.02
CA PRO A 107 -7.12 19.37 8.21
C PRO A 107 -5.88 19.22 7.34
N ASN A 108 -5.47 20.29 6.68
CA ASN A 108 -4.24 20.29 5.93
C ASN A 108 -3.06 20.24 6.90
N PRO A 109 -2.25 19.17 6.92
CA PRO A 109 -1.15 19.05 7.88
C PRO A 109 -0.10 20.16 7.74
N GLU A 110 0.03 20.79 6.57
CA GLU A 110 1.01 21.87 6.37
C GLU A 110 0.57 23.19 7.00
N LEU A 111 -0.74 23.49 7.01
CA LEU A 111 -1.28 24.74 7.56
C LEU A 111 -1.87 24.59 8.96
N ARG A 112 -2.20 23.37 9.40
CA ARG A 112 -2.78 23.11 10.72
C ARG A 112 -1.91 23.68 11.85
N THR A 113 -0.60 23.45 11.80
CA THR A 113 0.35 23.97 12.79
C THR A 113 0.31 25.49 12.86
N PHE A 114 0.30 26.17 11.72
CA PHE A 114 0.23 27.63 11.67
C PHE A 114 -1.10 28.16 12.19
N PHE A 115 -2.22 27.51 11.85
CA PHE A 115 -3.55 27.87 12.36
C PHE A 115 -3.61 27.81 13.90
N ASP A 116 -3.13 26.70 14.48
CA ASP A 116 -3.12 26.51 15.94
C ASP A 116 -2.22 27.53 16.65
N GLU A 117 -1.06 27.87 16.07
CA GLU A 117 -0.16 28.90 16.58
C GLU A 117 -0.79 30.31 16.56
N ILE A 118 -1.43 30.68 15.45
CA ILE A 118 -1.85 32.06 15.20
C ILE A 118 -3.16 32.41 15.92
N VAL A 119 -4.03 31.42 16.19
CA VAL A 119 -5.32 31.67 16.88
C VAL A 119 -5.14 32.16 18.32
N GLY A 120 -4.01 31.86 18.95
CA GLY A 120 -3.68 32.34 20.30
C GLY A 120 -3.10 33.76 20.34
N THR A 121 -2.73 34.34 19.19
CA THR A 121 -1.98 35.61 19.12
C THR A 121 -2.60 36.66 18.21
N LYS A 122 -3.48 36.27 17.29
CA LYS A 122 -4.19 37.15 16.35
C LYS A 122 -5.67 36.79 16.31
N ARG A 123 -6.49 37.70 15.78
CA ARG A 123 -7.88 37.36 15.44
C ARG A 123 -7.87 36.53 14.16
N VAL A 124 -8.42 35.32 14.22
CA VAL A 124 -8.50 34.42 13.06
C VAL A 124 -9.93 34.32 12.58
N VAL A 125 -10.13 34.28 11.27
CA VAL A 125 -11.44 34.05 10.64
C VAL A 125 -11.30 33.06 9.49
N ILE A 126 -12.41 32.45 9.09
CA ILE A 126 -12.47 31.55 7.93
C ILE A 126 -13.44 32.12 6.91
N THR A 127 -13.03 32.10 5.65
CA THR A 127 -13.85 32.50 4.49
C THR A 127 -13.94 31.36 3.50
N SER A 128 -15.11 31.12 2.91
CA SER A 128 -15.24 30.08 1.87
C SER A 128 -16.34 30.41 0.87
N ASP A 129 -16.02 30.25 -0.41
CA ASP A 129 -16.97 30.35 -1.52
C ASP A 129 -17.59 28.98 -1.81
N MET A 130 -18.57 28.58 -1.00
CA MET A 130 -19.11 27.22 -1.00
C MET A 130 -20.62 27.20 -0.78
N TYR A 131 -21.27 26.27 -1.46
CA TYR A 131 -22.71 26.00 -1.35
C TYR A 131 -23.11 25.28 -0.06
N LEU A 132 -22.13 24.75 0.69
CA LEU A 132 -22.36 24.03 1.94
C LEU A 132 -22.87 24.97 3.03
N PRO A 133 -23.77 24.50 3.91
CA PRO A 133 -24.35 25.32 4.96
C PRO A 133 -23.34 25.63 6.08
N ARG A 134 -23.51 26.75 6.78
CA ARG A 134 -22.60 27.17 7.86
C ARG A 134 -22.34 26.11 8.93
N HIS A 135 -23.38 25.36 9.33
CA HIS A 135 -23.27 24.33 10.38
C HIS A 135 -22.32 23.17 10.00
N PHE A 136 -22.08 22.95 8.69
CA PHE A 136 -21.08 22.00 8.21
C PHE A 136 -19.70 22.35 8.75
N PHE A 137 -19.28 23.61 8.59
CA PHE A 137 -17.96 24.08 8.99
C PHE A 137 -17.80 24.12 10.51
N GLU A 138 -18.86 24.46 11.24
CA GLU A 138 -18.88 24.39 12.72
C GLU A 138 -18.65 22.95 13.19
N THR A 139 -19.35 22.00 12.55
CA THR A 139 -19.17 20.56 12.83
C THR A 139 -17.77 20.09 12.44
N LEU A 140 -17.24 20.56 11.31
CA LEU A 140 -15.91 20.21 10.81
C LEU A 140 -14.79 20.69 11.76
N LEU A 141 -14.83 21.94 12.21
CA LEU A 141 -13.87 22.47 13.18
C LEU A 141 -13.90 21.67 14.49
N LYS A 142 -15.11 21.39 15.00
CA LYS A 142 -15.32 20.60 16.21
C LYS A 142 -14.80 19.16 16.07
N LYS A 143 -15.07 18.51 14.94
CA LYS A 143 -14.63 17.14 14.64
C LYS A 143 -13.11 16.97 14.79
N TYR A 144 -12.34 18.00 14.41
CA TYR A 144 -10.88 17.98 14.43
C TYR A 144 -10.25 18.80 15.57
N GLY A 145 -11.06 19.29 16.51
CA GLY A 145 -10.61 20.06 17.66
C GLY A 145 -9.88 21.36 17.27
N LEU A 146 -10.29 22.01 16.18
CA LEU A 146 -9.82 23.36 15.85
C LEU A 146 -10.60 24.39 16.67
N ALA A 147 -9.95 25.52 16.98
CA ALA A 147 -10.61 26.63 17.66
C ALA A 147 -11.83 27.13 16.88
N GLU A 148 -12.91 27.42 17.59
CA GLU A 148 -14.09 28.07 17.00
C GLU A 148 -13.75 29.51 16.64
N VAL A 149 -13.79 29.81 15.35
CA VAL A 149 -13.47 31.13 14.80
C VAL A 149 -14.66 31.66 13.98
N PRO A 150 -14.81 32.98 13.81
CA PRO A 150 -15.86 33.54 12.95
C PRO A 150 -15.82 32.96 11.53
N LEU A 151 -16.99 32.54 11.05
CA LEU A 151 -17.20 31.92 9.74
C LEU A 151 -17.90 32.86 8.77
N PHE A 152 -17.29 33.09 7.62
CA PHE A 152 -17.80 33.89 6.52
C PHE A 152 -17.98 32.97 5.31
N ILE A 153 -19.14 32.31 5.23
CA ILE A 153 -19.47 31.34 4.17
C ILE A 153 -20.40 32.00 3.16
N SER A 154 -20.07 31.89 1.87
CA SER A 154 -20.80 32.59 0.81
C SER A 154 -22.28 32.19 0.73
N SER A 155 -22.63 30.92 0.93
CA SER A 155 -24.02 30.44 0.93
C SER A 155 -24.87 31.06 2.05
N HIS A 156 -24.24 31.40 3.18
CA HIS A 156 -24.89 32.00 4.34
C HIS A 156 -24.91 33.54 4.26
N ARG A 157 -23.85 34.15 3.73
CA ARG A 157 -23.71 35.62 3.62
C ARG A 157 -24.27 36.18 2.32
N ASN A 158 -24.55 35.32 1.34
CA ASN A 158 -24.90 35.69 -0.03
C ASN A 158 -23.93 36.74 -0.61
N ALA A 159 -22.62 36.47 -0.42
CA ALA A 159 -21.50 37.29 -0.86
C ALA A 159 -20.29 36.39 -1.10
N THR A 160 -19.50 36.66 -2.14
CA THR A 160 -18.42 35.76 -2.58
C THR A 160 -17.06 36.47 -2.57
N LYS A 161 -15.99 35.68 -2.55
CA LYS A 161 -14.63 36.12 -2.84
C LYS A 161 -14.39 36.23 -4.35
N ARG A 162 -14.87 35.23 -5.10
CA ARG A 162 -14.59 35.03 -6.54
C ARG A 162 -15.07 36.16 -7.43
N ASP A 163 -16.24 36.75 -7.13
CA ASP A 163 -16.90 37.68 -8.05
C ASP A 163 -16.27 39.07 -7.95
N CYS A 164 -16.67 39.89 -6.99
CA CYS A 164 -16.06 41.19 -6.76
C CYS A 164 -15.33 41.24 -5.41
N GLY A 165 -15.28 40.15 -4.63
CA GLY A 165 -14.65 40.13 -3.32
C GLY A 165 -15.52 40.73 -2.20
N GLU A 166 -16.84 40.81 -2.37
CA GLU A 166 -17.76 41.36 -1.37
C GLU A 166 -17.65 40.68 0.00
N LEU A 167 -17.27 39.39 0.04
CA LEU A 167 -17.08 38.68 1.29
C LEU A 167 -15.90 39.25 2.11
N PHE A 168 -14.86 39.78 1.45
CA PHE A 168 -13.75 40.46 2.14
C PHE A 168 -14.18 41.78 2.76
N ASP A 169 -15.07 42.53 2.10
CA ASP A 169 -15.63 43.77 2.67
C ASP A 169 -16.37 43.47 3.98
N ILE A 170 -17.16 42.40 4.00
CA ILE A 170 -17.88 41.93 5.20
C ILE A 170 -16.89 41.53 6.31
N VAL A 171 -15.82 40.81 5.96
CA VAL A 171 -14.79 40.41 6.93
C VAL A 171 -14.14 41.64 7.57
N ALA A 172 -13.73 42.63 6.77
CA ALA A 172 -13.08 43.84 7.28
C ALA A 172 -14.03 44.63 8.20
N ALA A 173 -15.30 44.76 7.80
CA ALA A 173 -16.32 45.45 8.58
C ALA A 173 -16.62 44.75 9.92
N GLU A 174 -16.86 43.44 9.93
CA GLU A 174 -17.17 42.69 11.15
C GLU A 174 -15.94 42.44 12.05
N CYS A 175 -14.74 42.50 11.46
CA CYS A 175 -13.50 42.48 12.23
C CYS A 175 -13.12 43.83 12.83
N ASP A 176 -13.74 44.92 12.37
CA ASP A 176 -13.43 46.30 12.76
C ASP A 176 -11.95 46.66 12.56
N VAL A 177 -11.39 46.26 11.41
CA VAL A 177 -10.02 46.58 11.02
C VAL A 177 -9.94 47.03 9.56
N THR A 178 -8.93 47.83 9.24
CA THR A 178 -8.67 48.20 7.84
C THR A 178 -8.20 46.99 7.03
N ALA A 179 -8.57 46.91 5.76
CA ALA A 179 -8.21 45.80 4.88
C ALA A 179 -6.69 45.50 4.86
N ALA A 180 -5.85 46.54 4.89
CA ALA A 180 -4.40 46.42 4.91
C ALA A 180 -3.84 45.71 6.17
N ARG A 181 -4.67 45.56 7.21
CA ARG A 181 -4.35 44.87 8.47
C ARG A 181 -4.91 43.45 8.51
N ILE A 182 -5.33 42.92 7.37
CA ILE A 182 -5.82 41.55 7.21
C ILE A 182 -4.93 40.82 6.21
N LEU A 183 -4.43 39.65 6.61
CA LEU A 183 -3.81 38.69 5.71
C LEU A 183 -4.82 37.62 5.34
N HIS A 184 -5.05 37.40 4.04
CA HIS A 184 -5.76 36.22 3.57
C HIS A 184 -4.78 35.14 3.09
N VAL A 185 -5.01 33.90 3.52
CA VAL A 185 -4.26 32.70 3.10
C VAL A 185 -5.22 31.81 2.31
N GLY A 186 -4.89 31.50 1.06
CA GLY A 186 -5.72 30.69 0.18
C GLY A 186 -4.94 30.13 -1.01
N ASP A 187 -5.51 29.15 -1.71
CA ASP A 187 -4.90 28.45 -2.82
C ASP A 187 -5.32 29.00 -4.20
N ASN A 188 -6.46 29.70 -4.28
CA ASN A 188 -6.96 30.15 -5.56
C ASN A 188 -6.39 31.51 -5.97
N GLU A 189 -5.62 31.55 -7.06
CA GLU A 189 -5.01 32.79 -7.57
C GLU A 189 -6.02 33.92 -7.84
N LEU A 190 -7.23 33.59 -8.30
CA LEU A 190 -8.24 34.60 -8.59
C LEU A 190 -8.96 35.04 -7.32
N SER A 191 -9.68 34.14 -6.66
CA SER A 191 -10.57 34.48 -5.54
C SER A 191 -9.81 34.84 -4.27
N ASP A 192 -8.67 34.22 -4.01
CA ASP A 192 -7.98 34.39 -2.73
C ASP A 192 -6.84 35.38 -2.84
N ILE A 193 -6.18 35.45 -4.00
CA ILE A 193 -5.01 36.32 -4.16
C ILE A 193 -5.38 37.62 -4.83
N ARG A 194 -5.93 37.55 -6.05
CA ARG A 194 -6.22 38.75 -6.84
C ARG A 194 -7.35 39.56 -6.22
N ARG A 195 -8.49 38.92 -5.89
CA ARG A 195 -9.66 39.60 -5.30
C ARG A 195 -9.37 40.14 -3.89
N ALA A 196 -8.63 39.42 -3.07
CA ALA A 196 -8.22 39.93 -1.76
C ALA A 196 -7.36 41.20 -1.90
N ARG A 197 -6.36 41.20 -2.79
CA ARG A 197 -5.50 42.37 -3.04
C ARG A 197 -6.27 43.55 -3.62
N GLU A 198 -7.23 43.31 -4.52
CA GLU A 198 -8.13 44.35 -5.05
C GLU A 198 -8.97 45.00 -3.94
N ARG A 199 -9.28 44.26 -2.86
CA ARG A 199 -9.93 44.76 -1.65
C ARG A 199 -8.97 45.32 -0.60
N GLY A 200 -7.68 45.40 -0.91
CA GLY A 200 -6.66 45.99 -0.04
C GLY A 200 -6.11 45.04 1.03
N PHE A 201 -6.42 43.75 0.97
CA PHE A 201 -5.87 42.74 1.88
C PHE A 201 -4.43 42.41 1.49
N ALA A 202 -3.61 42.04 2.48
CA ALA A 202 -2.44 41.23 2.20
C ALA A 202 -2.90 39.81 1.79
N ALA A 203 -2.18 39.15 0.89
CA ALA A 203 -2.55 37.81 0.42
C ALA A 203 -1.33 36.90 0.30
N PHE A 204 -1.46 35.68 0.84
CA PHE A 204 -0.49 34.60 0.76
C PHE A 204 -1.06 33.46 -0.09
N HIS A 205 -0.36 33.13 -1.18
CA HIS A 205 -0.74 32.03 -2.08
C HIS A 205 -0.16 30.72 -1.57
N TYR A 206 -1.03 29.87 -1.05
CA TYR A 206 -0.67 28.51 -0.65
C TYR A 206 -0.75 27.58 -1.87
N VAL A 207 0.28 26.75 -2.07
CA VAL A 207 0.32 25.78 -3.18
C VAL A 207 0.57 24.39 -2.61
N ASP A 208 -0.43 23.52 -2.69
CA ASP A 208 -0.30 22.11 -2.29
C ASP A 208 0.47 21.32 -3.35
N SER A 209 1.79 21.23 -3.18
CA SER A 209 2.66 20.44 -4.07
C SER A 209 2.24 18.97 -4.22
N ARG A 210 1.57 18.40 -3.21
CA ARG A 210 1.09 17.01 -3.22
C ARG A 210 -0.09 16.84 -4.17
N ARG A 211 -0.87 17.89 -4.40
CA ARG A 211 -1.98 17.88 -5.36
C ARG A 211 -1.48 17.79 -6.80
N ALA A 212 -0.39 18.50 -7.12
CA ALA A 212 0.18 18.51 -8.47
C ALA A 212 0.73 17.13 -8.93
N ALA A 213 1.06 16.26 -7.96
CA ALA A 213 1.59 14.92 -8.23
C ALA A 213 0.50 13.83 -8.36
N LEU A 214 -0.79 14.18 -8.20
CA LEU A 214 -1.86 13.19 -8.24
C LEU A 214 -2.10 12.68 -9.67
N PRO A 215 -2.26 11.36 -9.85
CA PRO A 215 -2.57 10.80 -11.15
C PRO A 215 -4.05 11.01 -11.50
N ALA A 216 -4.36 10.94 -12.80
CA ALA A 216 -5.73 10.71 -13.25
C ALA A 216 -6.16 9.28 -12.88
N VAL A 217 -7.39 9.12 -12.41
CA VAL A 217 -7.94 7.85 -11.92
C VAL A 217 -9.31 7.58 -12.51
N SER A 218 -9.71 6.31 -12.50
CA SER A 218 -10.99 5.85 -13.06
C SER A 218 -12.02 5.42 -12.02
N THR A 219 -11.63 5.28 -10.75
CA THR A 219 -12.53 4.83 -9.68
C THR A 219 -12.39 5.69 -8.43
N PRO A 220 -13.46 5.82 -7.63
CA PRO A 220 -13.40 6.51 -6.35
C PRO A 220 -12.38 5.91 -5.38
N ALA A 221 -12.23 4.58 -5.38
CA ALA A 221 -11.25 3.90 -4.55
C ALA A 221 -9.81 4.35 -4.84
N ALA A 222 -9.43 4.39 -6.11
CA ALA A 222 -8.12 4.85 -6.54
C ALA A 222 -7.92 6.34 -6.24
N SER A 223 -8.96 7.16 -6.44
CA SER A 223 -8.94 8.59 -6.07
C SER A 223 -8.58 8.79 -4.60
N VAL A 224 -9.29 8.07 -3.72
CA VAL A 224 -9.08 8.16 -2.28
C VAL A 224 -7.70 7.65 -1.89
N ALA A 225 -7.35 6.47 -2.39
CA ALA A 225 -6.10 5.80 -2.08
C ALA A 225 -4.88 6.63 -2.49
N PHE A 226 -4.86 7.19 -3.70
CA PHE A 226 -3.68 7.90 -4.21
C PHE A 226 -3.55 9.31 -3.65
N ALA A 227 -4.67 9.93 -3.24
CA ALA A 227 -4.66 11.24 -2.61
C ALA A 227 -4.55 11.21 -1.08
N ILE A 228 -4.55 10.03 -0.45
CA ILE A 228 -4.54 9.89 1.02
C ILE A 228 -3.34 10.60 1.68
N GLY A 229 -2.18 10.64 1.00
CA GLY A 229 -0.98 11.33 1.47
C GLY A 229 -1.15 12.84 1.70
N ARG A 230 -2.15 13.47 1.06
CA ARG A 230 -2.47 14.89 1.27
C ARG A 230 -2.97 15.16 2.69
N ALA A 231 -3.66 14.18 3.28
CA ALA A 231 -4.32 14.32 4.57
C ALA A 231 -3.52 13.73 5.75
N ILE A 232 -2.31 13.22 5.51
CA ILE A 232 -1.48 12.58 6.54
C ILE A 232 -0.32 13.52 6.88
N PRO A 233 -0.14 13.89 8.17
CA PRO A 233 1.02 14.66 8.61
C PRO A 233 2.33 13.93 8.30
N GLU A 234 3.43 14.66 8.08
CA GLU A 234 4.79 14.08 8.00
C GLU A 234 5.01 13.09 6.83
N LEU A 235 4.22 13.17 5.75
CA LEU A 235 4.47 12.45 4.51
C LEU A 235 4.82 13.38 3.33
N PRO A 236 5.83 13.04 2.52
CA PRO A 236 6.76 11.91 2.69
C PRO A 236 7.72 12.15 3.87
N GLY A 237 7.96 11.11 4.68
CA GLY A 237 8.97 11.15 5.74
C GLY A 237 10.39 11.23 5.15
N PRO A 238 11.44 11.48 5.96
CA PRO A 238 12.81 11.62 5.46
C PRO A 238 13.39 10.29 4.94
N ASP A 239 12.80 9.15 5.28
CA ASP A 239 13.25 7.83 4.86
C ASP A 239 12.71 7.48 3.46
N PRO A 240 13.58 7.37 2.43
CA PRO A 240 13.16 7.06 1.07
C PRO A 240 12.52 5.67 0.93
N PHE A 241 12.91 4.69 1.75
CA PHE A 241 12.34 3.34 1.71
C PHE A 241 10.93 3.32 2.30
N GLU A 242 10.68 4.08 3.37
CA GLU A 242 9.35 4.26 3.93
C GLU A 242 8.43 4.97 2.94
N THR A 243 8.95 5.98 2.24
CA THR A 243 8.22 6.68 1.18
C THR A 243 7.84 5.74 0.04
N LEU A 244 8.79 4.91 -0.41
CA LEU A 244 8.54 3.90 -1.45
C LEU A 244 7.52 2.86 -0.98
N GLY A 245 7.62 2.41 0.26
CA GLY A 245 6.64 1.54 0.89
C GLY A 245 5.25 2.17 0.92
N PHE A 246 5.13 3.46 1.22
CA PHE A 246 3.85 4.15 1.25
C PHE A 246 3.24 4.36 -0.14
N GLN A 247 4.04 4.82 -1.11
CA GLN A 247 3.55 5.23 -2.44
C GLN A 247 3.34 4.04 -3.40
N VAL A 248 4.12 2.97 -3.25
CA VAL A 248 4.13 1.84 -4.19
C VAL A 248 3.67 0.56 -3.50
N GLY A 249 4.34 0.17 -2.42
CA GLY A 249 4.03 -1.06 -1.71
C GLY A 249 2.65 -1.05 -1.04
N GLY A 250 2.24 0.10 -0.49
CA GLY A 250 0.99 0.33 0.22
C GLY A 250 -0.22 0.00 -0.64
N PRO A 251 -0.40 0.71 -1.78
CA PRO A 251 -1.46 0.42 -2.73
C PRO A 251 -1.42 -1.04 -3.19
N ALA A 252 -0.24 -1.59 -3.50
CA ALA A 252 -0.11 -2.97 -3.99
C ALA A 252 -0.53 -4.02 -2.95
N ALA A 253 -0.08 -3.87 -1.70
CA ALA A 253 -0.43 -4.79 -0.62
C ALA A 253 -1.92 -4.70 -0.25
N LEU A 254 -2.49 -3.49 -0.22
CA LEU A 254 -3.93 -3.32 0.00
C LEU A 254 -4.75 -3.94 -1.13
N ALA A 255 -4.34 -3.72 -2.37
CA ALA A 255 -4.97 -4.31 -3.55
C ALA A 255 -4.94 -5.84 -3.48
N PHE A 256 -3.77 -6.43 -3.21
CA PHE A 256 -3.61 -7.86 -3.13
C PHE A 256 -4.40 -8.47 -1.98
N LEU A 257 -4.41 -7.84 -0.81
CA LEU A 257 -5.21 -8.28 0.34
C LEU A 257 -6.71 -8.30 0.01
N HIS A 258 -7.23 -7.26 -0.64
CA HIS A 258 -8.63 -7.24 -1.07
C HIS A 258 -8.93 -8.23 -2.19
N TRP A 259 -8.01 -8.48 -3.10
CA TRP A 259 -8.15 -9.53 -4.10
C TRP A 259 -8.22 -10.91 -3.44
N ILE A 260 -7.30 -11.23 -2.51
CA ILE A 260 -7.28 -12.48 -1.73
C ILE A 260 -8.62 -12.66 -1.00
N LYS A 261 -9.11 -11.61 -0.33
CA LYS A 261 -10.43 -11.64 0.34
C LYS A 261 -11.54 -12.08 -0.61
N ARG A 262 -11.61 -11.48 -1.81
CA ARG A 262 -12.66 -11.77 -2.79
C ARG A 262 -12.58 -13.22 -3.28
N VAL A 263 -11.40 -13.70 -3.64
CA VAL A 263 -11.23 -15.08 -4.14
C VAL A 263 -11.40 -16.13 -3.03
N ALA A 264 -10.95 -15.84 -1.81
CA ALA A 264 -11.11 -16.73 -0.67
C ALA A 264 -12.59 -16.91 -0.26
N VAL A 265 -13.39 -15.84 -0.33
CA VAL A 265 -14.85 -15.93 -0.11
C VAL A 265 -15.52 -16.73 -1.23
N ARG A 266 -15.13 -16.48 -2.50
CA ARG A 266 -15.66 -17.21 -3.66
C ARG A 266 -15.40 -18.72 -3.56
N ASP A 267 -14.20 -19.10 -3.13
CA ASP A 267 -13.78 -20.50 -3.05
C ASP A 267 -14.16 -21.18 -1.72
N GLU A 268 -14.81 -20.44 -0.81
CA GLU A 268 -15.21 -20.84 0.54
C GLU A 268 -14.02 -21.41 1.34
N ILE A 269 -12.91 -20.67 1.35
CA ILE A 269 -11.68 -21.06 2.05
C ILE A 269 -11.89 -21.06 3.56
N ASP A 270 -11.52 -22.16 4.22
CA ASP A 270 -11.60 -22.33 5.68
C ASP A 270 -10.42 -21.65 6.40
N LEU A 271 -9.25 -21.62 5.76
CA LEU A 271 -8.03 -21.02 6.30
C LEU A 271 -7.11 -20.48 5.20
N VAL A 272 -6.73 -19.20 5.32
CA VAL A 272 -5.70 -18.56 4.49
C VAL A 272 -4.35 -18.60 5.20
N LEU A 273 -3.35 -19.18 4.58
CA LEU A 273 -1.97 -19.26 5.06
C LEU A 273 -1.11 -18.22 4.33
N PHE A 274 -0.73 -17.16 5.03
CA PHE A 274 0.20 -16.15 4.53
C PHE A 274 1.63 -16.68 4.64
N MET A 275 2.26 -17.06 3.51
CA MET A 275 3.61 -17.62 3.51
C MET A 275 4.64 -16.58 4.02
N SER A 276 5.73 -17.07 4.61
CA SER A 276 6.75 -16.20 5.19
C SER A 276 7.48 -15.36 4.15
N ARG A 277 7.97 -14.20 4.59
CA ARG A 277 8.35 -13.08 3.71
C ARG A 277 7.09 -12.52 3.05
N ASP A 278 6.66 -13.12 1.96
CA ASP A 278 5.68 -12.59 1.00
C ASP A 278 4.31 -12.20 1.61
N GLY A 279 3.88 -12.95 2.63
CA GLY A 279 2.61 -12.73 3.33
C GLY A 279 2.72 -11.91 4.62
N TYR A 280 3.92 -11.50 5.05
CA TYR A 280 4.12 -10.85 6.35
C TYR A 280 3.36 -9.54 6.47
N VAL A 281 3.44 -8.68 5.45
CA VAL A 281 2.75 -7.40 5.46
C VAL A 281 1.24 -7.55 5.33
N LEU A 282 0.80 -8.55 4.55
CA LEU A 282 -0.62 -8.84 4.32
C LEU A 282 -1.30 -9.30 5.61
N GLU A 283 -0.65 -10.19 6.37
CA GLU A 283 -1.17 -10.65 7.66
C GLU A 283 -1.27 -9.51 8.68
N ARG A 284 -0.31 -8.59 8.68
CA ARG A 284 -0.32 -7.44 9.62
C ARG A 284 -1.41 -6.43 9.27
N MET A 285 -1.61 -6.18 7.97
CA MET A 285 -2.69 -5.34 7.47
C MET A 285 -4.06 -5.97 7.76
N GLU A 286 -4.19 -7.29 7.60
CA GLU A 286 -5.39 -8.03 7.98
C GLU A 286 -5.69 -7.92 9.47
N LYS A 287 -4.70 -8.19 10.34
CA LYS A 287 -4.86 -8.13 11.80
C LYS A 287 -5.28 -6.75 12.31
N ARG A 288 -4.89 -5.70 11.60
CA ARG A 288 -5.30 -4.32 11.90
C ARG A 288 -6.72 -4.00 11.40
N GLY A 289 -7.26 -4.81 10.49
CA GLY A 289 -8.60 -4.65 9.92
C GLY A 289 -8.65 -3.75 8.68
N ASP A 290 -7.53 -3.63 7.96
CA ASP A 290 -7.46 -2.76 6.77
C ASP A 290 -8.45 -3.20 5.68
N ALA A 291 -8.59 -4.52 5.49
CA ALA A 291 -9.52 -5.10 4.52
C ALA A 291 -10.95 -5.31 5.07
N GLY A 292 -11.23 -4.88 6.31
CA GLY A 292 -12.48 -5.16 7.02
C GLY A 292 -12.62 -6.66 7.36
N VAL A 293 -13.83 -7.21 7.26
CA VAL A 293 -14.09 -8.64 7.53
C VAL A 293 -13.28 -9.50 6.56
N PHE A 294 -12.43 -10.39 7.07
CA PHE A 294 -11.55 -11.25 6.28
C PHE A 294 -11.75 -12.73 6.71
N PRO A 295 -11.58 -13.72 5.81
CA PRO A 295 -11.59 -15.13 6.18
C PRO A 295 -10.53 -15.45 7.25
N ARG A 296 -10.70 -16.56 7.98
CA ARG A 296 -9.68 -16.96 8.97
C ARG A 296 -8.31 -17.07 8.28
N CYS A 297 -7.29 -16.47 8.88
CA CYS A 297 -5.94 -16.50 8.35
C CYS A 297 -4.89 -16.73 9.43
N GLU A 298 -3.73 -17.25 9.04
CA GLU A 298 -2.58 -17.45 9.91
C GLU A 298 -1.29 -17.12 9.17
N TYR A 299 -0.30 -16.59 9.89
CA TYR A 299 1.05 -16.43 9.36
C TYR A 299 1.77 -17.77 9.33
N PHE A 300 2.08 -18.25 8.13
CA PHE A 300 2.72 -19.54 7.89
C PHE A 300 4.21 -19.36 7.62
N LYS A 301 5.01 -19.54 8.68
CA LYS A 301 6.48 -19.50 8.63
C LYS A 301 7.05 -20.65 7.78
N SER A 302 7.02 -20.50 6.46
CA SER A 302 7.55 -21.47 5.51
C SER A 302 8.21 -20.80 4.31
N SER A 303 9.00 -21.56 3.58
CA SER A 303 9.70 -21.09 2.39
C SER A 303 9.71 -22.19 1.33
N ARG A 304 10.03 -21.80 0.10
CA ARG A 304 10.24 -22.74 -1.00
C ARG A 304 11.24 -23.85 -0.63
N ILE A 305 12.34 -23.54 0.06
CA ILE A 305 13.34 -24.55 0.42
C ILE A 305 12.80 -25.52 1.48
N ALA A 306 12.18 -25.02 2.56
CA ALA A 306 11.63 -25.88 3.61
C ALA A 306 10.56 -26.84 3.05
N LEU A 307 9.66 -26.33 2.19
CA LEU A 307 8.64 -27.15 1.53
C LEU A 307 9.26 -28.17 0.56
N THR A 308 10.31 -27.77 -0.15
CA THR A 308 10.99 -28.67 -1.10
C THR A 308 11.74 -29.79 -0.37
N LEU A 309 12.40 -29.49 0.75
CA LEU A 309 12.99 -30.51 1.61
C LEU A 309 11.92 -31.45 2.20
N ALA A 310 10.78 -30.90 2.65
CA ALA A 310 9.66 -31.71 3.13
C ALA A 310 9.07 -32.64 2.04
N ALA A 311 9.10 -32.22 0.78
CA ALA A 311 8.63 -33.01 -0.36
C ALA A 311 9.63 -34.07 -0.86
N THR A 312 10.89 -34.00 -0.42
CA THR A 312 11.97 -34.86 -0.93
C THR A 312 12.01 -36.20 -0.20
N ASP A 313 12.01 -37.28 -0.96
CA ASP A 313 12.10 -38.66 -0.48
C ASP A 313 13.01 -39.52 -1.38
N GLU A 314 13.15 -40.80 -1.05
CA GLU A 314 13.98 -41.75 -1.79
C GLU A 314 13.61 -41.87 -3.27
N SER A 315 12.32 -41.71 -3.59
CA SER A 315 11.80 -41.90 -4.94
C SER A 315 12.09 -40.72 -5.87
N ASN A 316 12.32 -39.54 -5.31
CA ASN A 316 12.47 -38.30 -6.06
C ASN A 316 13.80 -37.56 -5.83
N PHE A 317 14.64 -38.04 -4.91
CA PHE A 317 15.91 -37.38 -4.54
C PHE A 317 16.77 -36.97 -5.74
N GLU A 318 16.97 -37.87 -6.71
CA GLU A 318 17.77 -37.58 -7.91
C GLU A 318 17.22 -36.40 -8.73
N LYS A 319 15.89 -36.30 -8.83
CA LYS A 319 15.21 -35.20 -9.52
C LYS A 319 15.32 -33.89 -8.76
N MET A 320 15.59 -33.94 -7.46
CA MET A 320 15.72 -32.75 -6.61
C MET A 320 17.13 -32.14 -6.65
N VAL A 321 18.16 -32.93 -6.97
CA VAL A 321 19.56 -32.45 -6.98
C VAL A 321 19.76 -31.18 -7.83
N PRO A 322 19.18 -31.02 -9.04
CA PRO A 322 19.30 -29.77 -9.79
C PRO A 322 18.76 -28.55 -9.04
N PHE A 323 17.69 -28.68 -8.26
CA PHE A 323 17.17 -27.61 -7.43
C PHE A 323 18.12 -27.28 -6.28
N LEU A 324 18.67 -28.29 -5.59
CA LEU A 324 19.64 -28.07 -4.51
C LEU A 324 20.90 -27.33 -4.99
N LEU A 325 21.31 -27.58 -6.24
CA LEU A 325 22.44 -26.92 -6.90
C LEU A 325 22.07 -25.58 -7.57
N SER A 326 20.79 -25.17 -7.56
CA SER A 326 20.36 -23.93 -8.21
C SER A 326 20.96 -22.72 -7.50
N GLY A 327 21.64 -21.86 -8.26
CA GLY A 327 22.34 -20.70 -7.70
C GLY A 327 23.47 -21.13 -6.76
N ALA A 328 24.16 -22.24 -7.08
CA ALA A 328 25.33 -22.72 -6.34
C ALA A 328 26.65 -22.10 -6.81
N GLU A 329 26.65 -21.34 -7.92
CA GLU A 329 27.84 -20.73 -8.50
C GLU A 329 28.51 -19.77 -7.50
N GLU A 330 29.84 -19.82 -7.42
CA GLU A 330 30.68 -19.05 -6.48
C GLU A 330 30.49 -19.36 -4.97
N LEU A 331 29.49 -20.15 -4.57
CA LEU A 331 29.37 -20.60 -3.18
C LEU A 331 30.46 -21.62 -2.84
N SER A 332 30.74 -21.77 -1.55
CA SER A 332 31.48 -22.94 -1.09
C SER A 332 30.56 -24.16 -0.92
N PRO A 333 31.11 -25.39 -0.98
CA PRO A 333 30.35 -26.60 -0.66
C PRO A 333 29.66 -26.54 0.71
N PHE A 334 30.29 -25.88 1.69
CA PHE A 334 29.77 -25.71 3.03
C PHE A 334 28.55 -24.79 3.04
N GLU A 335 28.59 -23.68 2.30
CA GLU A 335 27.45 -22.77 2.16
C GLU A 335 26.23 -23.46 1.55
N LEU A 336 26.43 -24.34 0.57
CA LEU A 336 25.34 -25.12 -0.02
C LEU A 336 24.73 -26.10 0.99
N LEU A 337 25.55 -26.76 1.81
CA LEU A 337 25.07 -27.69 2.84
C LEU A 337 24.35 -26.97 3.98
N GLU A 338 24.82 -25.79 4.37
CA GLU A 338 24.11 -24.91 5.33
C GLU A 338 22.70 -24.56 4.82
N ARG A 339 22.54 -24.21 3.54
CA ARG A 339 21.24 -23.85 2.91
C ARG A 339 20.17 -24.94 3.00
N ILE A 340 20.61 -26.20 3.10
CA ILE A 340 19.71 -27.37 3.16
C ILE A 340 19.68 -28.00 4.55
N GLY A 341 20.32 -27.37 5.55
CA GLY A 341 20.35 -27.84 6.93
C GLY A 341 21.15 -29.13 7.13
N VAL A 342 22.19 -29.35 6.34
CA VAL A 342 23.03 -30.57 6.39
C VAL A 342 24.41 -30.22 6.93
N THR A 343 24.85 -30.95 7.95
CA THR A 343 26.19 -30.77 8.49
C THR A 343 27.23 -31.32 7.50
N PRO A 344 28.26 -30.54 7.13
CA PRO A 344 29.34 -31.02 6.28
C PRO A 344 30.13 -32.14 6.98
N TRP A 345 30.80 -32.98 6.19
CA TRP A 345 31.80 -33.89 6.74
C TRP A 345 33.01 -33.10 7.25
N ALA A 346 33.89 -33.76 8.01
CA ALA A 346 35.09 -33.11 8.54
C ALA A 346 35.91 -32.43 7.43
N ASP A 347 36.44 -31.24 7.72
CA ASP A 347 37.11 -30.35 6.75
C ASP A 347 38.22 -31.04 5.96
N ASN A 348 38.97 -31.94 6.61
CA ASN A 348 40.03 -32.72 5.97
C ASN A 348 39.45 -33.68 4.92
N VAL A 349 38.34 -34.37 5.22
CA VAL A 349 37.67 -35.28 4.29
C VAL A 349 37.09 -34.51 3.10
N MET A 350 36.44 -33.37 3.37
CA MET A 350 35.92 -32.48 2.34
C MET A 350 37.05 -31.97 1.43
N SER A 351 38.21 -31.62 2.01
CA SER A 351 39.39 -31.17 1.26
C SER A 351 39.99 -32.30 0.40
N ASP A 352 40.08 -33.52 0.92
CA ASP A 352 40.63 -34.68 0.20
C ASP A 352 39.83 -35.03 -1.07
N ILE A 353 38.51 -34.77 -1.07
CA ILE A 353 37.64 -34.96 -2.24
C ILE A 353 37.52 -33.70 -3.12
N GLY A 354 38.27 -32.64 -2.79
CA GLY A 354 38.28 -31.38 -3.53
C GLY A 354 37.02 -30.52 -3.34
N LEU A 355 36.35 -30.65 -2.20
CA LEU A 355 35.17 -29.87 -1.77
C LEU A 355 35.43 -29.15 -0.43
N GLY A 356 36.68 -28.76 -0.15
CA GLY A 356 37.07 -28.05 1.07
C GLY A 356 36.41 -26.66 1.21
N PRO A 357 36.51 -26.02 2.39
CA PRO A 357 35.80 -24.78 2.70
C PRO A 357 36.21 -23.59 1.82
N GLU A 358 37.45 -23.56 1.34
CA GLU A 358 37.99 -22.50 0.46
C GLU A 358 37.62 -22.69 -1.03
N VAL A 359 37.00 -23.81 -1.38
CA VAL A 359 36.64 -24.12 -2.76
C VAL A 359 35.45 -23.27 -3.19
N ARG A 360 35.54 -22.66 -4.36
CA ARG A 360 34.43 -21.99 -5.03
C ARG A 360 33.81 -22.92 -6.07
N LEU A 361 32.49 -23.04 -6.03
CA LEU A 361 31.75 -23.89 -6.93
C LEU A 361 31.72 -23.27 -8.34
N GLY A 362 32.37 -23.97 -9.26
CA GLY A 362 32.25 -23.78 -10.72
C GLY A 362 31.89 -25.10 -11.40
N PRO A 363 31.82 -25.16 -12.75
CA PRO A 363 31.28 -26.32 -13.48
C PRO A 363 31.90 -27.67 -13.09
N ALA A 364 33.24 -27.74 -12.98
CA ALA A 364 33.93 -28.98 -12.62
C ALA A 364 33.70 -29.40 -11.16
N THR A 365 33.59 -28.44 -10.24
CA THR A 365 33.37 -28.69 -8.81
C THR A 365 31.91 -29.06 -8.53
N VAL A 366 30.96 -28.49 -9.29
CA VAL A 366 29.53 -28.81 -9.19
C VAL A 366 29.26 -30.29 -9.48
N GLU A 367 29.94 -30.90 -10.47
CA GLU A 367 29.78 -32.35 -10.72
C GLU A 367 30.35 -33.22 -9.59
N ARG A 368 31.44 -32.79 -8.95
CA ARG A 368 31.96 -33.44 -7.74
C ARG A 368 30.98 -33.30 -6.58
N LEU A 369 30.42 -32.11 -6.39
CA LEU A 369 29.42 -31.85 -5.36
C LEU A 369 28.15 -32.67 -5.60
N LYS A 370 27.69 -32.79 -6.84
CA LYS A 370 26.57 -33.66 -7.22
C LYS A 370 26.82 -35.11 -6.81
N THR A 371 28.02 -35.62 -7.06
CA THR A 371 28.43 -36.97 -6.63
C THR A 371 28.45 -37.09 -5.11
N PHE A 372 28.95 -36.06 -4.40
CA PHE A 372 28.92 -35.99 -2.95
C PHE A 372 27.49 -35.97 -2.39
N LEU A 373 26.58 -35.16 -2.94
CA LEU A 373 25.18 -35.12 -2.51
C LEU A 373 24.51 -36.50 -2.67
N TRP A 374 24.84 -37.24 -3.72
CA TRP A 374 24.36 -38.61 -3.90
C TRP A 374 24.96 -39.60 -2.87
N ALA A 375 26.25 -39.47 -2.56
CA ALA A 375 26.91 -40.28 -1.53
C ALA A 375 26.34 -39.99 -0.14
N SER A 376 26.07 -38.72 0.17
CA SER A 376 25.51 -38.21 1.43
C SER A 376 23.98 -38.27 1.48
N ARG A 377 23.31 -38.84 0.47
CA ARG A 377 21.84 -38.77 0.32
C ARG A 377 21.07 -39.23 1.54
N TRP A 378 21.57 -40.21 2.29
CA TRP A 378 20.86 -40.74 3.45
C TRP A 378 20.84 -39.75 4.62
N GLU A 379 21.89 -38.97 4.80
CA GLU A 379 21.91 -37.87 5.78
C GLU A 379 21.02 -36.71 5.32
N ILE A 380 21.02 -36.39 4.02
CA ILE A 380 20.12 -35.36 3.46
C ILE A 380 18.65 -35.79 3.62
N LEU A 381 18.32 -37.04 3.31
CA LEU A 381 16.98 -37.60 3.46
C LEU A 381 16.55 -37.65 4.93
N LYS A 382 17.48 -37.84 5.87
CA LYS A 382 17.20 -37.73 7.30
C LYS A 382 16.73 -36.31 7.66
N THR A 383 17.42 -35.28 7.16
CA THR A 383 16.96 -33.89 7.29
C THR A 383 15.60 -33.68 6.63
N CYS A 384 15.39 -34.18 5.41
CA CYS A 384 14.12 -34.06 4.69
C CYS A 384 12.94 -34.66 5.49
N ARG A 385 13.11 -35.86 6.07
CA ARG A 385 12.09 -36.49 6.91
C ARG A 385 11.79 -35.70 8.18
N ALA A 386 12.81 -35.13 8.82
CA ALA A 386 12.64 -34.29 10.00
C ALA A 386 11.84 -33.02 9.65
N VAL A 387 12.19 -32.35 8.55
CA VAL A 387 11.46 -31.17 8.05
C VAL A 387 10.03 -31.52 7.68
N ARG A 388 9.77 -32.68 7.05
CA ARG A 388 8.42 -33.14 6.70
C ARG A 388 7.55 -33.41 7.92
N ALA A 389 8.09 -34.08 8.95
CA ALA A 389 7.39 -34.29 10.22
C ALA A 389 7.13 -32.95 10.93
N GLY A 390 8.12 -32.07 10.90
CA GLY A 390 8.06 -30.68 11.33
C GLY A 390 6.89 -29.89 10.76
N LEU A 391 6.81 -29.89 9.42
CA LEU A 391 5.76 -29.23 8.66
C LEU A 391 4.37 -29.75 9.02
N PHE A 392 4.21 -31.07 9.13
CA PHE A 392 2.92 -31.67 9.49
C PHE A 392 2.43 -31.21 10.88
N ASN A 393 3.31 -31.27 11.88
CA ASN A 393 2.97 -30.80 13.22
C ASN A 393 2.68 -29.30 13.25
N TYR A 394 3.42 -28.49 12.47
CA TYR A 394 3.14 -27.06 12.37
C TYR A 394 1.75 -26.79 11.78
N LEU A 395 1.38 -27.44 10.68
CA LEU A 395 0.03 -27.29 10.10
C LEU A 395 -1.06 -27.73 11.08
N HIS A 396 -0.80 -28.78 11.86
CA HIS A 396 -1.71 -29.21 12.92
C HIS A 396 -1.84 -28.15 14.03
N GLU A 397 -0.75 -27.50 14.46
CA GLU A 397 -0.80 -26.37 15.42
C GLU A 397 -1.57 -25.17 14.88
N LEU A 398 -1.48 -24.88 13.57
CA LEU A 398 -2.30 -23.88 12.89
C LEU A 398 -3.78 -24.30 12.78
N GLY A 399 -4.11 -25.52 13.22
CA GLY A 399 -5.48 -26.04 13.24
C GLY A 399 -5.97 -26.51 11.87
N VAL A 400 -5.05 -26.84 10.96
CA VAL A 400 -5.39 -27.49 9.67
C VAL A 400 -5.88 -28.91 9.94
N LYS A 401 -7.01 -29.28 9.34
CA LYS A 401 -7.67 -30.57 9.50
C LYS A 401 -7.96 -31.20 8.14
N PRO A 402 -8.07 -32.54 8.08
CA PRO A 402 -8.50 -33.21 6.87
C PRO A 402 -9.84 -32.66 6.33
N GLY A 403 -9.93 -32.49 5.02
CA GLY A 403 -11.11 -31.98 4.32
C GLY A 403 -11.28 -30.46 4.31
N MET A 404 -10.38 -29.71 4.96
CA MET A 404 -10.40 -28.24 4.88
C MET A 404 -9.96 -27.74 3.50
N ARG A 405 -10.57 -26.65 3.06
CA ARG A 405 -10.10 -25.82 1.96
C ARG A 405 -9.09 -24.80 2.50
N VAL A 406 -7.83 -24.95 2.09
CA VAL A 406 -6.73 -24.12 2.58
C VAL A 406 -6.16 -23.32 1.42
N ALA A 407 -5.97 -22.01 1.60
CA ALA A 407 -5.30 -21.18 0.60
C ALA A 407 -3.87 -20.86 1.04
N LEU A 408 -2.88 -21.13 0.19
CA LEU A 408 -1.51 -20.66 0.34
C LEU A 408 -1.35 -19.34 -0.43
N VAL A 409 -0.95 -18.28 0.28
CA VAL A 409 -0.68 -16.97 -0.32
C VAL A 409 0.83 -16.78 -0.51
N ASP A 410 1.21 -16.42 -1.73
CA ASP A 410 2.59 -16.21 -2.19
C ASP A 410 2.59 -15.04 -3.20
N VAL A 411 3.70 -14.34 -3.40
CA VAL A 411 3.78 -13.28 -4.43
C VAL A 411 3.85 -13.89 -5.84
N GLY A 412 4.54 -15.02 -6.04
CA GLY A 412 4.72 -15.60 -7.37
C GLY A 412 5.85 -16.63 -7.44
N TRP A 413 6.28 -17.10 -8.62
CA TRP A 413 5.83 -16.72 -9.97
C TRP A 413 5.29 -17.92 -10.74
N ASN A 414 5.63 -19.13 -10.29
CA ASN A 414 5.49 -20.36 -11.04
C ASN A 414 4.85 -21.50 -10.24
N GLY A 415 4.34 -21.26 -9.02
CA GLY A 415 3.65 -22.27 -8.20
C GLY A 415 4.53 -23.34 -7.55
N THR A 416 5.86 -23.15 -7.50
CA THR A 416 6.79 -24.17 -6.98
C THR A 416 6.55 -24.49 -5.51
N SER A 417 6.29 -23.48 -4.68
CA SER A 417 6.00 -23.65 -3.24
C SER A 417 4.73 -24.48 -3.02
N GLN A 418 3.67 -24.24 -3.79
CA GLN A 418 2.43 -25.00 -3.72
C GLN A 418 2.64 -26.46 -4.15
N GLU A 419 3.30 -26.71 -5.29
CA GLU A 419 3.61 -28.09 -5.73
C GLU A 419 4.42 -28.86 -4.67
N ALA A 420 5.38 -28.19 -4.03
CA ALA A 420 6.17 -28.78 -2.95
C ALA A 420 5.32 -29.09 -1.71
N LEU A 421 4.46 -28.16 -1.27
CA LEU A 421 3.54 -28.39 -0.15
C LEU A 421 2.59 -29.56 -0.44
N GLU A 422 1.94 -29.57 -1.59
CA GLU A 422 1.06 -30.66 -2.04
C GLU A 422 1.78 -32.01 -1.99
N THR A 423 3.00 -32.04 -2.53
CA THR A 423 3.80 -33.27 -2.56
C THR A 423 4.19 -33.74 -1.16
N ALA A 424 4.57 -32.81 -0.27
CA ALA A 424 4.91 -33.12 1.11
C ALA A 424 3.71 -33.66 1.92
N LEU A 425 2.49 -33.20 1.62
CA LEU A 425 1.28 -33.63 2.34
C LEU A 425 0.66 -34.93 1.83
N ARG A 426 1.04 -35.40 0.62
CA ARG A 426 0.52 -36.66 0.06
C ARG A 426 0.68 -37.83 1.03
N GLY A 427 -0.44 -38.47 1.33
CA GLY A 427 -0.52 -39.61 2.25
C GLY A 427 -0.39 -39.26 3.73
N MET A 428 -0.29 -37.97 4.09
CA MET A 428 -0.19 -37.50 5.48
C MET A 428 -1.38 -36.66 5.90
N LEU A 429 -1.80 -35.70 5.07
CA LEU A 429 -2.88 -34.77 5.38
C LEU A 429 -3.68 -34.47 4.11
N ASP A 430 -4.95 -34.84 4.10
CA ASP A 430 -5.84 -34.68 2.96
C ASP A 430 -6.56 -33.33 3.04
N ILE A 431 -6.14 -32.34 2.24
CA ILE A 431 -6.72 -30.99 2.19
C ILE A 431 -6.94 -30.57 0.74
N ASP A 432 -7.92 -29.69 0.54
CA ASP A 432 -8.13 -29.01 -0.74
C ASP A 432 -7.28 -27.73 -0.77
N LEU A 433 -6.08 -27.80 -1.35
CA LEU A 433 -5.16 -26.67 -1.39
C LEU A 433 -5.39 -25.77 -2.61
N TYR A 434 -5.47 -24.47 -2.36
CA TYR A 434 -5.54 -23.40 -3.34
C TYR A 434 -4.27 -22.54 -3.25
N GLY A 435 -3.76 -22.07 -4.38
CA GLY A 435 -2.67 -21.10 -4.45
C GLY A 435 -3.17 -19.75 -4.92
N TYR A 436 -2.92 -18.72 -4.12
CA TYR A 436 -3.28 -17.34 -4.41
C TYR A 436 -2.03 -16.49 -4.57
N TYR A 437 -1.84 -15.97 -5.77
CA TYR A 437 -0.61 -15.29 -6.17
C TYR A 437 -0.82 -13.83 -6.53
N LEU A 438 0.15 -12.97 -6.23
CA LEU A 438 0.14 -11.62 -6.79
C LEU A 438 0.29 -11.70 -8.31
N CYS A 439 1.24 -12.51 -8.80
CA CYS A 439 1.45 -12.70 -10.23
C CYS A 439 1.88 -14.13 -10.59
N LEU A 440 1.29 -14.67 -11.66
CA LEU A 440 1.71 -15.92 -12.30
C LEU A 440 2.16 -15.69 -13.75
N THR A 441 3.20 -16.41 -14.17
CA THR A 441 3.78 -16.29 -15.52
C THR A 441 3.11 -17.21 -16.55
N ASP A 442 3.43 -17.00 -17.83
CA ASP A 442 3.15 -17.92 -18.96
C ASP A 442 4.26 -18.96 -19.18
N GLN A 443 5.21 -19.14 -18.26
CA GLN A 443 6.28 -20.13 -18.44
C GLN A 443 5.70 -21.56 -18.47
N PRO A 444 6.30 -22.48 -19.27
CA PRO A 444 5.79 -23.85 -19.41
C PRO A 444 5.59 -24.58 -18.08
N GLU A 445 6.48 -24.37 -17.11
CA GLU A 445 6.38 -24.98 -15.78
C GLU A 445 5.19 -24.43 -14.99
N CYS A 446 4.91 -23.14 -15.10
CA CYS A 446 3.75 -22.51 -14.47
C CYS A 446 2.45 -23.05 -15.08
N LEU A 447 2.36 -23.09 -16.43
CA LEU A 447 1.19 -23.62 -17.13
C LEU A 447 0.94 -25.10 -16.79
N ARG A 448 2.00 -25.91 -16.68
CA ARG A 448 1.90 -27.30 -16.23
C ARG A 448 1.29 -27.38 -14.83
N ARG A 449 1.72 -26.53 -13.89
CA ARG A 449 1.18 -26.52 -12.52
C ARG A 449 -0.26 -26.00 -12.47
N LYS A 450 -0.63 -24.96 -13.23
CA LYS A 450 -2.02 -24.49 -13.34
C LYS A 450 -2.97 -25.57 -13.88
N ALA A 451 -2.47 -26.51 -14.69
CA ALA A 451 -3.25 -27.65 -15.18
C ALA A 451 -3.43 -28.77 -14.12
N LEU A 452 -2.59 -28.81 -13.09
CA LEU A 452 -2.58 -29.86 -12.06
C LEU A 452 -3.14 -29.39 -10.71
N TYR A 453 -3.00 -28.10 -10.40
CA TYR A 453 -3.29 -27.51 -9.09
C TYR A 453 -4.26 -26.33 -9.24
N ARG A 454 -5.02 -26.06 -8.17
CA ARG A 454 -5.90 -24.89 -8.10
C ARG A 454 -5.04 -23.65 -7.83
N MET A 455 -4.77 -22.88 -8.88
CA MET A 455 -3.91 -21.71 -8.87
C MET A 455 -4.64 -20.51 -9.46
N ASP A 456 -4.77 -19.45 -8.67
CA ASP A 456 -5.35 -18.18 -9.10
C ASP A 456 -4.38 -17.04 -8.83
N SER A 457 -4.47 -15.97 -9.62
CA SER A 457 -3.55 -14.84 -9.50
C SER A 457 -4.20 -13.52 -9.84
N MET A 458 -3.82 -12.48 -9.10
CA MET A 458 -4.28 -11.12 -9.37
C MET A 458 -3.77 -10.62 -10.73
N LEU A 459 -2.48 -10.82 -11.00
CA LEU A 459 -1.83 -10.45 -12.25
C LEU A 459 -1.45 -11.71 -13.03
N SER A 460 -1.85 -11.76 -14.29
CA SER A 460 -1.46 -12.80 -15.22
C SER A 460 -1.53 -12.29 -16.66
N PRO A 461 -0.97 -13.02 -17.63
CA PRO A 461 -1.16 -12.71 -19.05
C PRO A 461 -2.63 -12.55 -19.44
N GLU A 462 -3.54 -13.27 -18.79
CA GLU A 462 -4.99 -13.19 -19.01
C GLU A 462 -5.63 -11.95 -18.37
N THR A 463 -5.17 -11.51 -17.19
CA THR A 463 -5.80 -10.39 -16.47
C THR A 463 -5.22 -9.02 -16.83
N CYS A 464 -3.91 -8.92 -17.07
CA CYS A 464 -3.21 -7.66 -17.35
C CYS A 464 -2.49 -7.63 -18.71
N GLY A 465 -2.53 -8.72 -19.47
CA GLY A 465 -1.85 -8.85 -20.75
C GLY A 465 -0.40 -9.33 -20.62
N ALA A 466 0.05 -10.12 -21.60
CA ALA A 466 1.37 -10.75 -21.57
C ALA A 466 2.55 -9.77 -21.42
N ARG A 467 2.44 -8.56 -21.97
CA ARG A 467 3.50 -7.54 -21.84
C ARG A 467 3.70 -7.10 -20.39
N VAL A 468 2.60 -6.81 -19.69
CA VAL A 468 2.64 -6.37 -18.30
C VAL A 468 3.12 -7.51 -17.40
N ALA A 469 2.54 -8.70 -17.53
CA ALA A 469 2.95 -9.87 -16.76
C ALA A 469 4.46 -10.17 -16.88
N ARG A 470 5.02 -10.11 -18.10
CA ARG A 470 6.46 -10.29 -18.34
C ARG A 470 7.30 -9.19 -17.69
N LYS A 471 6.85 -7.93 -17.73
CA LYS A 471 7.56 -6.81 -17.10
C LYS A 471 7.57 -6.94 -15.57
N VAL A 472 6.45 -7.35 -14.98
CA VAL A 472 6.36 -7.66 -13.54
C VAL A 472 7.33 -8.78 -13.17
N TYR A 473 7.37 -9.86 -13.97
CA TYR A 473 8.29 -10.99 -13.74
C TYR A 473 9.78 -10.64 -13.94
N ALA A 474 10.09 -9.82 -14.95
CA ALA A 474 11.42 -9.28 -15.19
C ALA A 474 11.94 -8.53 -13.96
N ASN A 475 11.08 -7.71 -13.35
CA ASN A 475 11.40 -6.93 -12.15
C ASN A 475 10.96 -7.61 -10.85
N ARG A 476 10.84 -8.94 -10.83
CA ARG A 476 10.30 -9.70 -9.70
C ARG A 476 10.96 -9.39 -8.35
N VAL A 477 12.27 -9.17 -8.34
CA VAL A 477 13.01 -8.88 -7.10
C VAL A 477 12.59 -7.52 -6.51
N ALA A 478 12.29 -6.53 -7.37
CA ALA A 478 11.68 -5.26 -6.96
C ALA A 478 10.28 -5.47 -6.34
N VAL A 479 9.49 -6.38 -6.89
CA VAL A 479 8.18 -6.73 -6.33
C VAL A 479 8.34 -7.44 -4.98
N GLU A 480 9.19 -8.47 -4.90
CA GLU A 480 9.47 -9.24 -3.68
C GLU A 480 10.00 -8.37 -2.54
N LEU A 481 10.72 -7.28 -2.85
CA LEU A 481 11.19 -6.32 -1.84
C LEU A 481 10.04 -5.67 -1.07
N PHE A 482 8.92 -5.35 -1.74
CA PHE A 482 7.74 -4.75 -1.10
C PHE A 482 7.02 -5.70 -0.15
N PHE A 483 7.17 -7.00 -0.37
CA PHE A 483 6.53 -8.03 0.44
C PHE A 483 7.51 -8.71 1.39
N SER A 484 8.75 -8.22 1.55
CA SER A 484 9.74 -8.87 2.40
C SER A 484 9.49 -8.66 3.89
N ALA A 485 9.77 -9.70 4.69
CA ALA A 485 9.67 -9.66 6.15
C ALA A 485 11.01 -9.28 6.81
N PRO A 486 11.02 -8.68 8.01
CA PRO A 486 12.24 -8.29 8.72
C PRO A 486 12.86 -9.45 9.51
N HIS A 487 12.74 -10.68 8.99
CA HIS A 487 13.32 -11.89 9.60
C HIS A 487 13.96 -12.78 8.53
N HIS A 488 14.66 -13.81 8.98
CA HIS A 488 15.47 -14.69 8.15
C HIS A 488 14.62 -15.74 7.40
N ALA A 489 15.21 -16.36 6.37
CA ALA A 489 14.51 -17.35 5.54
C ALA A 489 14.34 -18.68 6.28
N VAL A 490 13.16 -19.29 6.22
CA VAL A 490 12.92 -20.58 6.89
C VAL A 490 13.59 -21.72 6.11
N ILE A 491 14.34 -22.59 6.77
CA ILE A 491 14.96 -23.79 6.14
C ILE A 491 14.49 -25.10 6.76
N GLY A 492 13.77 -25.05 7.89
CA GLY A 492 13.26 -26.24 8.53
C GLY A 492 12.47 -25.96 9.80
N TYR A 493 12.14 -27.04 10.49
CA TYR A 493 11.31 -27.05 11.68
C TYR A 493 11.89 -28.04 12.69
N ASP A 494 11.83 -27.68 13.96
CA ASP A 494 12.22 -28.50 15.10
C ASP A 494 11.19 -28.35 16.21
N PHE A 495 11.22 -29.24 17.20
CA PHE A 495 10.38 -29.14 18.41
C PHE A 495 11.27 -29.13 19.64
N ASP A 496 11.01 -28.19 20.55
CA ASP A 496 11.69 -28.20 21.83
C ASP A 496 11.24 -29.38 22.72
N ALA A 497 11.90 -29.55 23.86
CA ALA A 497 11.58 -30.63 24.81
C ALA A 497 10.15 -30.55 25.37
N ASN A 498 9.47 -29.41 25.24
CA ASN A 498 8.09 -29.20 25.67
C ASN A 498 7.09 -29.43 24.52
N GLY A 499 7.57 -29.77 23.32
CA GLY A 499 6.76 -29.95 22.13
C GLY A 499 6.37 -28.64 21.44
N SER A 500 7.02 -27.52 21.75
CA SER A 500 6.76 -26.24 21.08
C SER A 500 7.51 -26.18 19.75
N LEU A 501 6.82 -25.75 18.69
CA LEU A 501 7.43 -25.55 17.39
C LEU A 501 8.55 -24.48 17.45
N ARG A 502 9.72 -24.86 16.93
CA ARG A 502 10.84 -23.98 16.65
C ARG A 502 11.12 -23.95 15.15
N VAL A 503 11.02 -22.78 14.55
CA VAL A 503 11.39 -22.58 13.14
C VAL A 503 12.92 -22.44 13.03
N ILE A 504 13.52 -23.17 12.09
CA ILE A 504 14.95 -23.05 11.77
C ILE A 504 15.07 -22.03 10.65
N GLU A 505 15.83 -20.97 10.90
CA GLU A 505 16.00 -19.87 9.95
C GLU A 505 17.47 -19.77 9.50
N ASP A 506 17.66 -19.33 8.26
CA ASP A 506 18.94 -19.09 7.61
C ASP A 506 19.18 -17.60 7.45
N GLN A 507 20.24 -17.10 8.10
CA GLN A 507 20.55 -15.68 8.15
C GLN A 507 21.06 -15.11 6.82
N GLY A 508 21.36 -15.97 5.85
CA GLY A 508 22.07 -15.60 4.65
C GLY A 508 23.55 -15.35 4.92
N ARG A 509 24.26 -14.93 3.89
CA ARG A 509 25.72 -14.72 3.90
C ARG A 509 26.10 -13.34 3.35
N GLY A 510 27.28 -12.86 3.73
CA GLY A 510 27.82 -11.56 3.29
C GLY A 510 27.11 -10.36 3.93
N SER A 511 27.04 -9.24 3.20
CA SER A 511 26.50 -7.95 3.69
C SER A 511 24.96 -7.92 3.76
N THR A 512 24.35 -8.69 4.67
CA THR A 512 22.89 -8.74 4.87
C THR A 512 22.37 -7.81 5.98
N HIS A 513 23.25 -7.18 6.75
CA HIS A 513 22.91 -6.44 7.98
C HIS A 513 21.92 -5.28 7.79
N GLN A 514 21.84 -4.68 6.59
CA GLN A 514 20.92 -3.57 6.33
C GLN A 514 19.55 -4.03 5.83
N LEU A 515 19.40 -5.27 5.34
CA LEU A 515 18.16 -5.74 4.71
C LEU A 515 16.96 -5.72 5.66
N SER A 516 17.12 -6.21 6.90
CA SER A 516 16.03 -6.20 7.88
C SER A 516 15.58 -4.76 8.20
N GLY A 517 16.51 -3.81 8.27
CA GLY A 517 16.20 -2.38 8.46
C GLY A 517 15.48 -1.76 7.27
N ILE A 518 15.91 -2.09 6.05
CA ILE A 518 15.26 -1.65 4.80
C ILE A 518 13.85 -2.23 4.70
N SER A 519 13.69 -3.53 4.90
CA SER A 519 12.37 -4.18 4.93
C SER A 519 11.48 -3.56 5.99
N ALA A 520 11.98 -3.33 7.21
CA ALA A 520 11.21 -2.65 8.26
C ALA A 520 10.79 -1.23 7.87
N SER A 521 11.63 -0.51 7.13
CA SER A 521 11.30 0.83 6.62
C SER A 521 10.18 0.80 5.59
N ILE A 522 10.30 -0.06 4.57
CA ILE A 522 9.27 -0.27 3.55
C ILE A 522 7.95 -0.68 4.23
N LEU A 523 8.01 -1.62 5.17
CA LEU A 523 6.84 -2.10 5.91
C LEU A 523 6.12 -0.99 6.67
N ARG A 524 6.85 -0.08 7.34
CA ARG A 524 6.23 1.09 7.99
C ARG A 524 5.44 1.93 7.00
N GLY A 525 5.98 2.13 5.79
CA GLY A 525 5.30 2.87 4.72
C GLY A 525 4.02 2.17 4.27
N ILE A 526 4.10 0.87 4.00
CA ILE A 526 2.96 0.04 3.57
C ILE A 526 1.87 0.04 4.64
N GLU A 527 2.24 -0.20 5.89
CA GLU A 527 1.31 -0.19 7.00
C GLU A 527 0.67 1.18 7.17
N ARG A 528 1.43 2.27 7.14
CA ARG A 528 0.87 3.61 7.28
C ARG A 528 -0.14 3.92 6.17
N PHE A 529 0.14 3.51 4.95
CA PHE A 529 -0.82 3.58 3.85
C PHE A 529 -2.08 2.77 4.15
N GLY A 530 -1.93 1.49 4.47
CA GLY A 530 -3.05 0.56 4.74
C GLY A 530 -3.98 1.05 5.85
N ALA A 531 -3.43 1.60 6.94
CA ALA A 531 -4.22 2.14 8.03
C ALA A 531 -5.12 3.28 7.57
N HIS A 532 -4.56 4.25 6.85
CA HIS A 532 -5.29 5.45 6.47
C HIS A 532 -6.22 5.23 5.29
N ALA A 533 -5.75 4.57 4.23
CA ALA A 533 -6.55 4.29 3.03
C ALA A 533 -7.64 3.25 3.34
N GLY A 534 -7.29 2.13 3.97
CA GLY A 534 -8.25 1.08 4.32
C GLY A 534 -9.32 1.57 5.30
N GLU A 535 -8.94 2.34 6.31
CA GLU A 535 -9.93 2.96 7.21
C GLU A 535 -10.87 3.91 6.48
N LEU A 536 -10.32 4.81 5.65
CA LEU A 536 -11.14 5.81 4.98
C LEU A 536 -12.11 5.17 3.98
N LEU A 537 -11.63 4.25 3.13
CA LEU A 537 -12.47 3.54 2.16
C LEU A 537 -13.65 2.84 2.83
N ARG A 538 -13.43 2.20 3.98
CA ARG A 538 -14.52 1.59 4.75
C ARG A 538 -15.50 2.61 5.33
N ARG A 539 -15.01 3.73 5.89
CA ARG A 539 -15.88 4.77 6.48
C ARG A 539 -16.80 5.42 5.45
N ILE A 540 -16.31 5.57 4.22
CA ILE A 540 -17.07 6.14 3.10
C ILE A 540 -17.79 5.07 2.26
N GLU A 541 -17.69 3.79 2.65
CA GLU A 541 -18.32 2.63 1.99
C GLU A 541 -17.96 2.48 0.50
N VAL A 542 -16.70 2.71 0.15
CA VAL A 542 -16.18 2.53 -1.22
C VAL A 542 -15.43 1.21 -1.33
N ASP A 543 -15.73 0.44 -2.38
CA ASP A 543 -15.07 -0.83 -2.67
C ASP A 543 -13.68 -0.59 -3.29
N PRO A 544 -12.59 -1.11 -2.72
CA PRO A 544 -11.21 -0.76 -3.07
C PRO A 544 -10.77 -0.98 -4.53
N ALA A 545 -11.48 -1.75 -5.36
CA ALA A 545 -11.10 -2.04 -6.76
C ALA A 545 -9.59 -2.41 -6.94
N PRO A 546 -9.17 -3.63 -6.53
CA PRO A 546 -7.77 -4.08 -6.58
C PRO A 546 -7.04 -3.81 -7.89
N GLU A 547 -7.71 -4.01 -9.02
CA GLU A 547 -7.21 -3.77 -10.38
C GLU A 547 -6.77 -2.31 -10.63
N GLU A 548 -7.33 -1.37 -9.90
CA GLU A 548 -6.94 0.04 -9.95
C GLU A 548 -5.85 0.36 -8.92
N LEU A 549 -5.97 -0.16 -7.70
CA LEU A 549 -5.00 0.09 -6.62
C LEU A 549 -3.61 -0.47 -6.89
N ILE A 550 -3.48 -1.49 -7.75
CA ILE A 550 -2.17 -2.06 -8.12
C ILE A 550 -1.40 -1.19 -9.12
N LYS A 551 -2.05 -0.22 -9.78
CA LYS A 551 -1.45 0.59 -10.85
C LYS A 551 -0.16 1.33 -10.45
N PRO A 552 0.01 1.88 -9.23
CA PRO A 552 1.26 2.51 -8.82
C PRO A 552 2.46 1.55 -8.87
N LEU A 553 2.27 0.28 -8.52
CA LEU A 553 3.31 -0.75 -8.68
C LEU A 553 3.62 -0.96 -10.16
N LEU A 554 2.60 -1.11 -11.00
CA LEU A 554 2.82 -1.33 -12.44
C LEU A 554 3.55 -0.14 -13.08
N ALA A 555 3.16 1.10 -12.77
CA ALA A 555 3.82 2.30 -13.24
C ALA A 555 5.27 2.41 -12.73
N PHE A 556 5.51 2.05 -11.46
CA PHE A 556 6.85 2.01 -10.88
C PHE A 556 7.79 1.04 -11.61
N LEU A 557 7.27 -0.12 -12.05
CA LEU A 557 8.05 -1.11 -12.79
C LEU A 557 8.26 -0.70 -14.26
N ASP A 558 7.32 0.05 -14.85
CA ASP A 558 7.43 0.56 -16.22
C ASP A 558 8.46 1.69 -16.34
N ASP A 559 8.45 2.64 -15.41
CA ASP A 559 9.34 3.82 -15.41
C ASP A 559 9.91 4.09 -14.01
N MET A 560 10.88 3.25 -13.61
CA MET A 560 11.53 3.37 -12.31
C MET A 560 12.43 4.63 -12.28
N PRO A 561 12.18 5.60 -11.37
CA PRO A 561 12.97 6.83 -11.33
C PRO A 561 14.47 6.56 -11.10
N PRO A 562 15.38 7.34 -11.72
CA PRO A 562 16.82 7.13 -11.58
C PRO A 562 17.33 7.18 -10.13
N ASP A 563 16.76 8.05 -9.30
CA ASP A 563 17.09 8.13 -7.87
C ASP A 563 16.66 6.88 -7.12
N THR A 564 15.49 6.33 -7.43
CA THR A 564 15.03 5.07 -6.85
C THR A 564 15.89 3.90 -7.31
N ARG A 565 16.29 3.87 -8.59
CA ARG A 565 17.21 2.84 -9.10
C ARG A 565 18.56 2.90 -8.35
N ARG A 566 19.09 4.08 -8.08
CA ARG A 566 20.29 4.27 -7.24
C ARG A 566 20.07 3.81 -5.79
N LEU A 567 18.91 4.14 -5.22
CA LEU A 567 18.55 3.71 -3.87
C LEU A 567 18.51 2.18 -3.77
N LEU A 568 17.83 1.51 -4.71
CA LEU A 568 17.74 0.04 -4.75
C LEU A 568 19.10 -0.61 -4.98
N ALA A 569 19.98 -0.01 -5.80
CA ALA A 569 21.33 -0.53 -6.02
C ALA A 569 22.20 -0.59 -4.75
N SER A 570 21.83 0.16 -3.69
CA SER A 570 22.50 0.08 -2.39
C SER A 570 22.14 -1.17 -1.58
N VAL A 571 21.09 -1.89 -1.98
CA VAL A 571 20.67 -3.14 -1.37
C VAL A 571 21.51 -4.30 -1.92
N THR A 572 22.11 -5.08 -1.03
CA THR A 572 22.95 -6.25 -1.38
C THR A 572 22.43 -7.52 -0.75
N ASN A 573 22.65 -8.67 -1.40
CA ASN A 573 22.33 -10.02 -0.90
C ASN A 573 20.87 -10.22 -0.48
N PHE A 574 19.93 -9.62 -1.23
CA PHE A 574 18.49 -9.70 -0.97
C PHE A 574 17.94 -11.15 -0.91
N ASP A 575 18.47 -12.04 -1.75
CA ASP A 575 18.11 -13.46 -1.73
C ASP A 575 19.12 -14.25 -0.90
N ALA A 576 18.68 -14.72 0.27
CA ALA A 576 19.48 -15.59 1.15
C ALA A 576 19.95 -16.87 0.45
N TRP A 577 19.14 -17.41 -0.48
CA TRP A 577 19.46 -18.62 -1.24
C TRP A 577 20.66 -18.41 -2.16
N ALA A 578 20.77 -17.24 -2.81
CA ALA A 578 21.88 -16.90 -3.70
C ALA A 578 23.04 -16.17 -2.98
N SER A 579 22.86 -15.77 -1.71
CA SER A 579 23.88 -15.04 -0.95
C SER A 579 25.12 -15.90 -0.65
N SER A 580 26.31 -15.30 -0.75
CA SER A 580 27.59 -15.96 -0.45
C SER A 580 28.52 -15.03 0.34
N ARG A 581 29.42 -15.61 1.13
CA ARG A 581 30.54 -14.89 1.77
C ARG A 581 31.62 -14.49 0.74
N ASN A 582 31.57 -15.06 -0.47
CA ASN A 582 32.58 -14.84 -1.51
C ASN A 582 32.29 -13.63 -2.41
N ARG A 583 31.03 -13.19 -2.49
CA ARG A 583 30.57 -12.10 -3.36
C ARG A 583 29.28 -11.51 -2.83
N ASP A 584 29.23 -10.18 -2.75
CA ASP A 584 27.98 -9.45 -2.58
C ASP A 584 27.29 -9.29 -3.96
N VAL A 585 26.00 -9.62 -4.03
CA VAL A 585 25.16 -9.44 -5.20
C VAL A 585 24.32 -8.18 -5.00
N SER A 586 24.51 -7.17 -5.85
CA SER A 586 23.71 -5.94 -5.80
C SER A 586 22.31 -6.19 -6.33
N PHE A 587 21.32 -5.53 -5.75
CA PHE A 587 19.94 -5.52 -6.25
C PHE A 587 19.85 -5.10 -7.72
N ALA A 588 20.74 -4.21 -8.17
CA ALA A 588 20.78 -3.74 -9.54
C ALA A 588 21.06 -4.86 -10.55
N GLU A 589 21.69 -5.96 -10.14
CA GLU A 589 21.93 -7.14 -10.98
C GLU A 589 20.63 -7.92 -11.29
N TYR A 590 19.55 -7.64 -10.56
CA TYR A 590 18.23 -8.23 -10.77
C TYR A 590 17.25 -7.31 -11.51
N LEU A 591 17.65 -6.09 -11.84
CA LEU A 591 16.81 -5.12 -12.54
C LEU A 591 17.07 -5.18 -14.05
N ASP A 592 16.00 -5.12 -14.82
CA ASP A 592 16.05 -4.99 -16.29
C ASP A 592 16.24 -3.54 -16.78
#